data_AF-A0A3C0MZ45-F1
#
_entry.id   AF-A0A3C0MZ45-F1
#
_cell.length_a   1.000
_cell.length_b   1.000
_cell.length_c   1.000
_cell.angle_alpha   90.00
_cell.angle_beta   90.00
_cell.angle_gamma   90.00
#
_symmetry.space_group_name_H-M   'P 1'
#
loop_
_entity.id
_entity.type
_entity.pdbx_description
1 polymer ?
#
loop_
_entity_poly.entity_id
_entity_poly.type
_entity_poly.pdbx_seq_one_letter_code
_entity_poly.pdbx_strand_id
1 'polypeptide(L)'
;MKVPRKLGELLVENGILTESQLLEALDAQKRERKFLGEIIVQLGYVTKEKLDSALALQYGSKLGEILITKGFIGFEQLQAAMDEQKNSQKSLGEILIDKGFVSEADLMEGLAKQYNMPFIRLVDYDIKPEAISKVPLDALKKYCVFPINIEDNMLVVATANPEDFIAESDLRFLSGMYIKFVLASKSELLSYLD
;
A
#
# COMPACT_ATOMS: atom_id res chain seq x y z
N MET A 1 -24.79 -8.22 5.60
CA MET A 1 -23.65 -9.06 6.02
C MET A 1 -23.21 -9.88 4.82
N LYS A 2 -22.05 -9.58 4.22
CA LYS A 2 -21.49 -10.44 3.17
C LYS A 2 -21.03 -11.73 3.83
N VAL A 3 -21.58 -12.86 3.42
CA VAL A 3 -21.08 -14.19 3.81
C VAL A 3 -19.61 -14.25 3.37
N PRO A 4 -18.65 -14.65 4.24
CA PRO A 4 -17.28 -14.83 3.79
C PRO A 4 -17.27 -15.96 2.77
N ARG A 5 -16.91 -15.66 1.52
CA ARG A 5 -16.65 -16.71 0.50
C ARG A 5 -15.64 -17.68 1.09
N LYS A 6 -15.92 -18.98 1.01
CA LYS A 6 -15.00 -19.98 1.56
C LYS A 6 -13.72 -19.96 0.73
N LEU A 7 -12.56 -19.90 1.39
CA LEU A 7 -11.24 -19.86 0.76
C LEU A 7 -11.10 -20.84 -0.43
N GLY A 8 -11.64 -22.06 -0.28
CA GLY A 8 -11.63 -23.07 -1.34
C GLY A 8 -12.34 -22.63 -2.62
N GLU A 9 -13.53 -22.03 -2.52
CA GLU A 9 -14.28 -21.53 -3.68
C GLU A 9 -13.51 -20.43 -4.40
N LEU A 10 -12.89 -19.52 -3.62
CA LEU A 10 -12.12 -18.41 -4.18
C LEU A 10 -10.88 -18.90 -4.93
N LEU A 11 -10.18 -19.91 -4.40
CA LEU A 11 -9.03 -20.50 -5.08
C LEU A 11 -9.42 -21.19 -6.40
N VAL A 12 -10.62 -21.77 -6.47
CA VAL A 12 -11.14 -22.37 -7.72
C VAL A 12 -11.58 -21.28 -8.71
N GLU A 13 -12.32 -20.27 -8.26
CA GLU A 13 -12.77 -19.14 -9.10
C GLU A 13 -11.58 -18.43 -9.77
N ASN A 14 -10.45 -18.30 -9.06
CA ASN A 14 -9.23 -17.66 -9.57
C ASN A 14 -8.30 -18.63 -10.34
N GLY A 15 -8.73 -19.88 -10.57
CA GLY A 15 -7.95 -20.89 -11.30
C GLY A 15 -6.68 -21.36 -10.59
N ILE A 16 -6.54 -21.07 -9.29
CA ILE A 16 -5.42 -21.51 -8.46
C ILE A 16 -5.56 -22.99 -8.11
N LEU A 17 -6.81 -23.44 -7.92
CA LEU A 17 -7.17 -24.84 -7.72
C LEU A 17 -8.18 -25.29 -8.77
N THR A 18 -8.15 -26.57 -9.10
CA THR A 18 -9.27 -27.26 -9.74
C THR A 18 -10.28 -27.73 -8.69
N GLU A 19 -11.53 -27.97 -9.09
CA GLU A 19 -12.54 -28.57 -8.20
C GLU A 19 -12.07 -29.90 -7.62
N SER A 20 -11.36 -30.72 -8.41
CA SER A 20 -10.82 -32.00 -7.93
C SER A 20 -9.75 -31.84 -6.87
N GLN A 21 -8.83 -30.88 -7.05
CA GLN A 21 -7.79 -30.59 -6.04
C GLN A 21 -8.40 -30.04 -4.75
N LEU A 22 -9.45 -29.23 -4.86
CA LEU A 22 -10.17 -28.71 -3.71
C LEU A 22 -10.86 -29.85 -2.91
N LEU A 23 -11.51 -30.78 -3.60
CA LEU A 23 -12.15 -31.94 -2.95
C LEU A 23 -11.13 -32.82 -2.22
N GLU A 24 -10.01 -33.14 -2.86
CA GLU A 24 -8.92 -33.91 -2.24
C GLU A 24 -8.37 -33.23 -0.99
N ALA A 25 -8.15 -31.92 -1.06
CA ALA A 25 -7.69 -31.13 0.07
C ALA A 25 -8.72 -31.06 1.22
N LEU A 26 -10.02 -30.96 0.93
CA LEU A 26 -11.08 -30.97 1.94
C LEU A 26 -11.19 -32.32 2.65
N ASP A 27 -10.96 -33.42 1.95
CA ASP A 27 -10.95 -34.75 2.55
C ASP A 27 -9.71 -34.98 3.43
N ALA A 28 -8.54 -34.52 2.99
CA ALA A 28 -7.34 -34.50 3.82
C ALA A 28 -7.51 -33.61 5.07
N GLN A 29 -8.13 -32.44 4.94
CA GLN A 29 -8.42 -31.52 6.04
C GLN A 29 -9.21 -32.20 7.18
N LYS A 30 -10.25 -32.96 6.85
CA LYS A 30 -11.08 -33.68 7.84
C LYS A 30 -10.29 -34.75 8.59
N ARG A 31 -9.37 -35.44 7.90
CA ARG A 31 -8.54 -36.51 8.48
C ARG A 31 -7.43 -35.96 9.37
N GLU A 32 -6.76 -34.92 8.92
CA GLU A 32 -5.56 -34.36 9.56
C GLU A 32 -5.88 -33.28 10.61
N ARG A 33 -7.12 -32.77 10.66
CA ARG A 33 -7.54 -31.64 11.52
C ARG A 33 -6.66 -30.38 11.35
N LYS A 34 -6.17 -30.14 10.13
CA LYS A 34 -5.41 -28.95 9.76
C LYS A 34 -6.29 -27.89 9.08
N PHE A 35 -5.73 -26.71 8.84
CA PHE A 35 -6.41 -25.70 8.02
C PHE A 35 -6.30 -26.05 6.53
N LEU A 36 -7.33 -25.73 5.74
CA LEU A 36 -7.36 -26.01 4.30
C LEU A 36 -6.14 -25.41 3.57
N GLY A 37 -5.73 -24.20 3.96
CA GLY A 37 -4.55 -23.52 3.41
C GLY A 37 -3.24 -24.28 3.61
N GLU A 38 -3.04 -24.88 4.78
CA GLU A 38 -1.85 -25.69 5.08
C GLU A 38 -1.83 -26.96 4.21
N ILE A 39 -3.00 -27.61 4.07
CA ILE A 39 -3.14 -28.83 3.30
C ILE A 39 -2.84 -28.61 1.82
N ILE A 40 -3.41 -27.57 1.20
CA ILE A 40 -3.19 -27.31 -0.23
C ILE A 40 -1.74 -26.92 -0.56
N VAL A 41 -1.03 -26.31 0.40
CA VAL A 41 0.41 -26.02 0.29
C VAL A 41 1.22 -27.30 0.47
N GLN A 42 0.90 -28.12 1.48
CA GLN A 42 1.56 -29.39 1.75
C GLN A 42 1.42 -30.39 0.59
N LEU A 43 0.26 -30.41 -0.07
CA LEU A 43 -0.01 -31.23 -1.25
C LEU A 43 0.65 -30.68 -2.53
N GLY A 44 1.23 -29.48 -2.48
CA GLY A 44 1.91 -28.85 -3.60
C GLY A 44 0.99 -28.28 -4.68
N TYR A 45 -0.31 -28.14 -4.40
CA TYR A 45 -1.26 -27.55 -5.35
C TYR A 45 -1.09 -26.04 -5.45
N VAL A 46 -0.70 -25.39 -4.36
CA VAL A 46 -0.50 -23.94 -4.26
C VAL A 46 0.79 -23.66 -3.50
N THR A 47 1.54 -22.62 -3.87
CA THR A 47 2.67 -22.15 -3.07
C THR A 47 2.19 -21.24 -1.93
N LYS A 48 2.99 -21.08 -0.87
CA LYS A 48 2.62 -20.17 0.23
C LYS A 48 2.38 -18.74 -0.28
N GLU A 49 3.19 -18.28 -1.22
CA GLU A 49 3.09 -16.94 -1.81
C GLU A 49 1.77 -16.77 -2.57
N LYS A 50 1.39 -17.76 -3.40
CA LYS A 50 0.12 -17.73 -4.13
C LYS A 50 -1.09 -17.76 -3.19
N LEU A 51 -1.01 -18.52 -2.11
CA LEU A 51 -2.06 -18.58 -1.09
C LEU A 51 -2.20 -17.22 -0.38
N ASP A 52 -1.09 -16.64 0.06
CA ASP A 52 -1.07 -15.35 0.74
C ASP A 52 -1.61 -14.24 -0.16
N SER A 53 -1.24 -14.20 -1.45
CA SER A 53 -1.78 -13.25 -2.42
C SER A 53 -3.30 -13.39 -2.61
N ALA A 54 -3.83 -14.62 -2.67
CA ALA A 54 -5.27 -14.85 -2.80
C ALA A 54 -6.05 -14.38 -1.55
N LEU A 55 -5.50 -14.62 -0.36
CA LEU A 55 -6.05 -14.14 0.90
C LEU A 55 -6.03 -12.60 0.98
N ALA A 56 -4.94 -11.99 0.51
CA ALA A 56 -4.80 -10.53 0.45
C ALA A 56 -5.84 -9.87 -0.45
N LEU A 57 -6.14 -10.45 -1.62
CA LEU A 57 -7.19 -9.94 -2.51
C LEU A 57 -8.58 -9.96 -1.87
N GLN A 58 -8.84 -10.92 -0.99
CA GLN A 58 -10.14 -11.09 -0.35
C GLN A 58 -10.33 -10.22 0.89
N TYR A 59 -9.28 -10.04 1.69
CA TYR A 59 -9.36 -9.45 3.03
C TYR A 59 -8.44 -8.25 3.27
N GLY A 60 -7.54 -7.95 2.32
CA GLY A 60 -6.50 -6.93 2.45
C GLY A 60 -6.83 -5.60 1.77
N SER A 61 -5.92 -4.65 1.93
CA SER A 61 -5.87 -3.41 1.15
C SER A 61 -5.11 -3.63 -0.17
N LYS A 62 -5.25 -2.69 -1.14
CA LYS A 62 -4.48 -2.74 -2.38
C LYS A 62 -2.96 -2.73 -2.12
N LEU A 63 -2.54 -1.93 -1.14
CA LEU A 63 -1.17 -1.92 -0.65
C LEU A 63 -0.74 -3.30 -0.16
N GLY A 64 -1.55 -3.93 0.70
CA GLY A 64 -1.26 -5.25 1.26
C GLY A 64 -1.09 -6.32 0.18
N GLU A 65 -1.98 -6.34 -0.83
CA GLU A 65 -1.86 -7.22 -1.99
C GLU A 65 -0.52 -7.01 -2.73
N ILE A 66 -0.13 -5.75 -2.96
CA ILE A 66 1.12 -5.42 -3.65
C ILE A 66 2.33 -5.88 -2.85
N LEU A 67 2.36 -5.60 -1.54
CA LEU A 67 3.47 -5.96 -0.66
C LEU A 67 3.62 -7.49 -0.55
N ILE A 68 2.52 -8.23 -0.46
CA ILE A 68 2.54 -9.70 -0.45
C ILE A 68 3.01 -10.25 -1.79
N THR A 69 2.50 -9.72 -2.90
CA THR A 69 2.89 -10.17 -4.25
C THR A 69 4.37 -9.90 -4.54
N LYS A 70 4.94 -8.85 -3.95
CA LYS A 70 6.39 -8.56 -4.02
C LYS A 70 7.23 -9.40 -3.04
N GLY A 71 6.59 -10.15 -2.13
CA GLY A 71 7.27 -10.96 -1.13
C GLY A 71 7.83 -10.16 0.05
N PHE A 72 7.39 -8.90 0.23
CA PHE A 72 7.85 -8.05 1.33
C PHE A 72 7.21 -8.45 2.66
N ILE A 73 5.96 -8.91 2.62
CA ILE A 73 5.24 -9.42 3.79
C ILE A 73 4.46 -10.68 3.44
N GLY A 74 4.14 -11.50 4.45
CA GLY A 74 3.15 -12.57 4.36
C GLY A 74 1.75 -12.11 4.77
N PHE A 75 0.75 -12.97 4.54
CA PHE A 75 -0.64 -12.65 4.91
C PHE A 75 -0.83 -12.43 6.42
N GLU A 76 -0.15 -13.21 7.26
CA GLU A 76 -0.23 -13.07 8.72
C GLU A 76 0.28 -11.70 9.21
N GLN A 77 1.35 -11.19 8.60
CA GLN A 77 1.91 -9.86 8.91
C GLN A 77 0.94 -8.75 8.48
N LEU A 78 0.35 -8.87 7.29
CA LEU A 78 -0.68 -7.94 6.82
C LEU A 78 -1.89 -7.94 7.76
N GLN A 79 -2.38 -9.12 8.14
CA GLN A 79 -3.52 -9.27 9.02
C GLN A 79 -3.26 -8.64 10.40
N ALA A 80 -2.09 -8.92 10.99
CA ALA A 80 -1.69 -8.33 12.26
C ALA A 80 -1.62 -6.79 12.21
N ALA A 81 -1.10 -6.22 11.11
CA ALA A 81 -1.05 -4.77 10.93
C ALA A 81 -2.44 -4.16 10.73
N MET A 82 -3.33 -4.81 9.97
CA MET A 82 -4.70 -4.35 9.78
C MET A 82 -5.56 -4.43 11.05
N ASP A 83 -5.35 -5.45 11.88
CA ASP A 83 -6.04 -5.58 13.16
C ASP A 83 -5.62 -4.51 14.16
N GLU A 84 -4.34 -4.11 14.16
CA GLU A 84 -3.88 -2.94 14.91
C GLU A 84 -4.44 -1.63 14.34
N GLN A 85 -4.50 -1.50 13.01
CA GLN A 85 -5.01 -0.30 12.34
C GLN A 85 -6.43 0.05 12.78
N LYS A 86 -7.29 -0.96 13.00
CA LYS A 86 -8.68 -0.75 13.46
C LYS A 86 -8.78 0.04 14.77
N ASN A 87 -7.75 -0.02 15.61
CA ASN A 87 -7.71 0.61 16.93
C ASN A 87 -6.67 1.74 17.00
N SER A 88 -6.10 2.15 15.86
CA SER A 88 -5.03 3.14 15.77
C SER A 88 -5.43 4.28 14.82
N GLN A 89 -4.80 5.44 14.99
CA GLN A 89 -4.88 6.55 14.02
C GLN A 89 -3.78 6.48 12.95
N LYS A 90 -2.87 5.50 13.07
CA LYS A 90 -1.79 5.28 12.10
C LYS A 90 -2.31 4.63 10.83
N SER A 91 -1.70 5.00 9.71
CA SER A 91 -1.90 4.31 8.44
C SER A 91 -1.35 2.87 8.50
N LEU A 92 -1.85 2.01 7.59
CA LEU A 92 -1.35 0.64 7.48
C LEU A 92 0.17 0.59 7.24
N GLY A 93 0.68 1.49 6.38
CA GLY A 93 2.11 1.59 6.08
C GLY A 93 2.95 1.95 7.31
N GLU A 94 2.52 2.94 8.11
CA GLU A 94 3.19 3.30 9.35
C GLU A 94 3.25 2.12 10.33
N ILE A 95 2.15 1.36 10.48
CA ILE A 95 2.11 0.18 11.35
C ILE A 95 3.06 -0.93 10.83
N LEU A 96 3.11 -1.15 9.51
CA LEU A 96 4.01 -2.14 8.91
C LEU A 96 5.49 -1.80 9.14
N ILE A 97 5.86 -0.51 9.07
CA ILE A 97 7.22 -0.03 9.38
C ILE A 97 7.50 -0.18 10.89
N ASP A 98 6.58 0.28 11.76
CA ASP A 98 6.76 0.24 13.21
C ASP A 98 6.97 -1.19 13.74
N LYS A 99 6.31 -2.17 13.10
CA LYS A 99 6.47 -3.60 13.42
C LYS A 99 7.72 -4.22 12.81
N GLY A 100 8.46 -3.49 11.98
CA GLY A 100 9.62 -3.99 11.24
C GLY A 100 9.26 -5.04 10.18
N PHE A 101 8.01 -5.04 9.70
CA PHE A 101 7.58 -5.98 8.66
C PHE A 101 8.01 -5.54 7.26
N VAL A 102 8.14 -4.23 7.03
CA VAL A 102 8.65 -3.65 5.78
C VAL A 102 9.65 -2.55 6.08
N SER A 103 10.61 -2.36 5.18
CA SER A 103 11.40 -1.12 5.18
C SER A 103 10.60 0.03 4.57
N GLU A 104 11.06 1.26 4.79
CA GLU A 104 10.48 2.45 4.15
C GLU A 104 10.61 2.36 2.62
N ALA A 105 11.71 1.83 2.10
CA ALA A 105 11.91 1.63 0.66
C ALA A 105 10.88 0.63 0.08
N ASP A 106 10.65 -0.49 0.75
CA ASP A 106 9.66 -1.50 0.32
C ASP A 106 8.24 -0.92 0.31
N LEU A 107 7.89 -0.16 1.36
CA LEU A 107 6.61 0.52 1.47
C LEU A 107 6.42 1.52 0.33
N MET A 108 7.43 2.35 0.06
CA MET A 108 7.38 3.35 -1.00
C MET A 108 7.26 2.71 -2.38
N GLU A 109 7.96 1.61 -2.63
CA GLU A 109 7.81 0.83 -3.87
C GLU A 109 6.38 0.27 -4.03
N GLY A 110 5.79 -0.20 -2.92
CA GLY A 110 4.40 -0.64 -2.89
C GLY A 110 3.40 0.47 -3.21
N LEU A 111 3.55 1.63 -2.58
CA LEU A 111 2.71 2.81 -2.79
C LEU A 111 2.84 3.39 -4.20
N ALA A 112 4.07 3.44 -4.73
CA ALA A 112 4.32 3.86 -6.11
C ALA A 112 3.55 3.00 -7.11
N LYS A 113 3.56 1.67 -6.90
CA LYS A 113 2.79 0.75 -7.73
C LYS A 113 1.27 0.88 -7.52
N GLN A 114 0.81 1.11 -6.29
CA GLN A 114 -0.61 1.30 -6.00
C GLN A 114 -1.17 2.52 -6.72
N TYR A 115 -0.45 3.64 -6.63
CA TYR A 115 -0.89 4.93 -7.17
C TYR A 115 -0.47 5.16 -8.61
N ASN A 116 0.30 4.24 -9.21
CA ASN A 116 0.89 4.41 -10.52
C ASN A 116 1.63 5.76 -10.65
N MET A 117 2.42 6.08 -9.62
CA MET A 117 3.08 7.37 -9.44
C MET A 117 4.56 7.14 -9.11
N PRO A 118 5.49 7.95 -9.64
CA PRO A 118 6.89 7.83 -9.28
C PRO A 118 7.09 8.17 -7.79
N PHE A 119 7.87 7.33 -7.13
CA PHE A 119 8.49 7.65 -5.85
C PHE A 119 9.83 8.33 -6.10
N ILE A 120 10.05 9.45 -5.42
CA ILE A 120 11.25 10.27 -5.56
C ILE A 120 11.90 10.47 -4.19
N ARG A 121 13.19 10.80 -4.21
CA ARG A 121 13.88 11.35 -3.04
C ARG A 121 14.17 12.81 -3.32
N LEU A 122 13.72 13.70 -2.44
CA LEU A 122 13.90 15.14 -2.57
C LEU A 122 15.37 15.54 -2.66
N VAL A 123 16.26 14.78 -1.98
CA VAL A 123 17.71 15.03 -2.03
C VAL A 123 18.32 14.90 -3.43
N ASP A 124 17.68 14.14 -4.32
CA ASP A 124 18.16 13.92 -5.68
C ASP A 124 17.68 15.01 -6.67
N TYR A 125 16.88 15.98 -6.23
CA TYR A 125 16.24 16.98 -7.08
C TYR A 125 16.78 18.40 -6.86
N ASP A 126 16.91 19.15 -7.95
CA ASP A 126 17.19 20.59 -7.94
C ASP A 126 15.88 21.37 -7.68
N ILE A 127 15.57 21.54 -6.39
CA ILE A 127 14.34 22.20 -5.92
C ILE A 127 14.36 23.68 -6.28
N LYS A 128 13.32 24.14 -7.00
CA LYS A 128 13.22 25.51 -7.48
C LYS A 128 12.59 26.43 -6.40
N PRO A 129 13.29 27.50 -5.95
CA PRO A 129 12.74 28.44 -4.97
C PRO A 129 11.41 29.07 -5.39
N GLU A 130 11.22 29.28 -6.70
CA GLU A 130 9.96 29.78 -7.26
C GLU A 130 8.78 28.84 -6.99
N ALA A 131 8.98 27.52 -6.97
CA ALA A 131 7.94 26.54 -6.65
C ALA A 131 7.54 26.61 -5.17
N ILE A 132 8.54 26.68 -4.27
CA ILE A 132 8.30 26.82 -2.82
C ILE A 132 7.49 28.09 -2.53
N SER A 133 7.82 29.19 -3.18
CA SER A 133 7.15 30.49 -2.97
C SER A 133 5.67 30.53 -3.38
N LYS A 134 5.17 29.52 -4.11
CA LYS A 134 3.76 29.45 -4.53
C LYS A 134 2.79 29.08 -3.42
N VAL A 135 3.29 28.49 -2.33
CA VAL A 135 2.44 27.97 -1.27
C VAL A 135 2.95 28.44 0.10
N PRO A 136 2.09 29.03 0.95
CA PRO A 136 2.47 29.41 2.30
C PRO A 136 2.96 28.22 3.13
N LEU A 137 4.00 28.44 3.94
CA LEU A 137 4.61 27.40 4.79
C LEU A 137 3.59 26.70 5.71
N ASP A 138 2.61 27.43 6.25
CA ASP A 138 1.57 26.84 7.10
C ASP A 138 0.75 25.78 6.36
N ALA A 139 0.47 25.98 5.07
CA ALA A 139 -0.23 25.00 4.25
C ALA A 139 0.67 23.80 3.93
N LEU A 140 1.95 24.03 3.66
CA LEU A 140 2.93 22.96 3.44
C LEU A 140 3.05 22.04 4.67
N LYS A 141 3.12 22.64 5.88
CA LYS A 141 3.14 21.92 7.16
C LYS A 141 1.82 21.19 7.43
N LYS A 142 0.69 21.88 7.23
CA LYS A 142 -0.66 21.31 7.46
C LYS A 142 -0.88 20.03 6.64
N TYR A 143 -0.52 20.07 5.35
CA TYR A 143 -0.74 18.95 4.43
C TYR A 143 0.46 17.99 4.35
N CYS A 144 1.59 18.33 4.98
CA CYS A 144 2.84 17.58 4.89
C CYS A 144 3.23 17.32 3.43
N VAL A 145 3.36 18.40 2.66
CA VAL A 145 3.69 18.38 1.23
C VAL A 145 4.82 19.35 0.93
N PHE A 146 5.56 19.13 -0.16
CA PHE A 146 6.71 19.96 -0.51
C PHE A 146 6.76 20.27 -2.02
N PRO A 147 6.67 21.54 -2.45
CA PRO A 147 6.78 21.91 -3.86
C PRO A 147 8.22 21.79 -4.36
N ILE A 148 8.40 21.23 -5.55
CA ILE A 148 9.73 20.90 -6.09
C ILE A 148 10.04 21.72 -7.33
N ASN A 149 9.11 21.76 -8.28
CA ASN A 149 9.32 22.35 -9.59
C ASN A 149 8.00 22.91 -10.16
N ILE A 150 8.12 23.73 -11.19
CA ILE A 150 7.01 24.19 -12.03
C ILE A 150 7.24 23.71 -13.46
N GLU A 151 6.25 23.02 -14.03
CA GLU A 151 6.30 22.49 -15.41
C GLU A 151 4.97 22.80 -16.09
N ASP A 152 4.98 23.53 -17.21
CA ASP A 152 3.78 23.79 -18.03
C ASP A 152 2.55 24.27 -17.22
N ASN A 153 2.76 25.21 -16.28
CA ASN A 153 1.74 25.73 -15.37
C ASN A 153 1.17 24.70 -14.36
N MET A 154 1.89 23.59 -14.15
CA MET A 154 1.67 22.64 -13.05
C MET A 154 2.73 22.83 -11.98
N LEU A 155 2.30 22.91 -10.73
CA LEU A 155 3.17 22.82 -9.57
C LEU A 155 3.40 21.33 -9.26
N VAL A 156 4.65 20.89 -9.39
CA VAL A 156 5.06 19.54 -8.99
C VAL A 156 5.27 19.53 -7.48
N VAL A 157 4.50 18.70 -6.78
CA VAL A 157 4.47 18.66 -5.31
C VAL A 157 4.74 17.24 -4.84
N ALA A 158 5.73 17.06 -3.98
CA ALA A 158 5.91 15.81 -3.25
C ALA A 158 4.89 15.68 -2.12
N THR A 159 4.32 14.47 -1.98
CA THR A 159 3.34 14.12 -0.95
C THR A 159 3.53 12.69 -0.48
N ALA A 160 3.18 12.42 0.78
CA ALA A 160 3.06 11.06 1.31
C ALA A 160 1.64 10.49 1.13
N ASN A 161 0.66 11.33 0.76
CA ASN A 161 -0.73 10.95 0.58
C ASN A 161 -1.30 11.59 -0.71
N PRO A 162 -1.21 10.92 -1.87
CA PRO A 162 -1.68 11.47 -3.14
C PRO A 162 -3.20 11.46 -3.28
N GLU A 163 -3.94 10.83 -2.36
CA GLU A 163 -5.40 10.81 -2.35
C GLU A 163 -6.01 11.92 -1.48
N ASP A 164 -5.18 12.81 -0.93
CA ASP A 164 -5.67 13.97 -0.18
C ASP A 164 -6.21 15.05 -1.15
N PHE A 165 -7.45 14.86 -1.59
CA PHE A 165 -8.16 15.78 -2.47
C PHE A 165 -8.35 17.18 -1.85
N ILE A 166 -8.35 17.28 -0.52
CA ILE A 166 -8.45 18.57 0.18
C ILE A 166 -7.11 19.31 0.04
N ALA A 167 -5.99 18.63 0.28
CA ALA A 167 -4.66 19.18 0.04
C ALA A 167 -4.52 19.63 -1.41
N GLU A 168 -4.89 18.79 -2.39
CA GLU A 168 -4.82 19.13 -3.81
C GLU A 168 -5.60 20.41 -4.14
N SER A 169 -6.86 20.48 -3.69
CA SER A 169 -7.75 21.62 -3.96
C SER A 169 -7.21 22.92 -3.34
N ASP A 170 -6.74 22.87 -2.11
CA ASP A 170 -6.21 24.04 -1.41
C ASP A 170 -4.88 24.50 -2.00
N LEU A 171 -3.97 23.57 -2.32
CA LEU A 171 -2.72 23.89 -3.01
C LEU A 171 -2.97 24.55 -4.36
N ARG A 172 -3.95 24.06 -5.12
CA ARG A 172 -4.36 24.68 -6.39
C ARG A 172 -4.88 26.10 -6.18
N PHE A 173 -5.73 26.32 -5.18
CA PHE A 173 -6.26 27.65 -4.87
C PHE A 173 -5.15 28.63 -4.46
N LEU A 174 -4.25 28.20 -3.57
CA LEU A 174 -3.17 29.03 -3.04
C LEU A 174 -2.12 29.37 -4.10
N SER A 175 -1.74 28.39 -4.93
CA SER A 175 -0.73 28.58 -5.97
C SER A 175 -1.26 29.23 -7.25
N GLY A 176 -2.56 29.08 -7.53
CA GLY A 176 -3.16 29.43 -8.82
C GLY A 176 -2.77 28.46 -9.95
N MET A 177 -2.26 27.27 -9.62
CA MET A 177 -1.66 26.32 -10.56
C MET A 177 -2.30 24.94 -10.43
N TYR A 178 -2.27 24.15 -11.49
CA TYR A 178 -2.64 22.73 -11.39
C TYR A 178 -1.60 21.98 -10.57
N ILE A 179 -2.02 20.96 -9.82
CA ILE A 179 -1.12 20.19 -8.96
C ILE A 179 -0.78 18.86 -9.62
N LYS A 180 0.50 18.54 -9.68
CA LYS A 180 1.01 17.24 -10.10
C LYS A 180 1.75 16.62 -8.93
N PHE A 181 1.13 15.61 -8.31
CA PHE A 181 1.75 14.92 -7.20
C PHE A 181 2.84 13.93 -7.66
N VAL A 182 3.88 13.83 -6.83
CA VAL A 182 4.87 12.76 -6.84
C VAL A 182 4.99 12.21 -5.41
N LEU A 183 5.30 10.93 -5.27
CA LEU A 183 5.41 10.32 -3.95
C LEU A 183 6.77 10.63 -3.32
N ALA A 184 6.75 11.02 -2.05
CA ALA A 184 7.93 11.08 -1.20
C ALA A 184 7.60 10.54 0.19
N SER A 185 8.62 10.14 0.93
CA SER A 185 8.41 9.64 2.28
C SER A 185 8.01 10.77 3.22
N LYS A 186 7.15 10.46 4.20
CA LYS A 186 6.71 11.44 5.20
C LYS A 186 7.90 11.96 6.03
N SER A 187 8.85 11.10 6.34
CA SER A 187 10.07 11.44 7.08
C SER A 187 10.92 12.47 6.33
N GLU A 188 11.12 12.26 5.03
CA GLU A 188 11.86 13.19 4.17
C GLU A 188 11.12 14.52 4.02
N LEU A 189 9.81 14.49 3.78
CA LEU A 189 8.99 15.72 3.69
C LEU A 189 9.12 16.58 4.95
N LEU A 190 9.02 15.98 6.14
CA LEU A 190 9.16 16.69 7.40
C LEU A 190 10.55 17.35 7.54
N SER A 191 11.62 16.66 7.13
CA SER A 191 12.99 17.20 7.21
C SER A 191 13.22 18.46 6.37
N TYR A 192 12.40 18.70 5.35
CA TYR A 192 12.43 19.90 4.50
C TYR A 192 11.46 21.01 4.97
N LEU A 193 10.55 20.69 5.89
CA LEU A 193 9.54 21.61 6.41
C LEU A 193 9.91 22.20 7.78
N ASP A 194 10.87 21.58 8.49
CA ASP A 194 11.42 22.08 9.75
C ASP A 194 12.33 23.30 9.56
#